data_AF-A0A7X6U0W5-F1
#
_entry.id   AF-A0A7X6U0W5-F1
#
_cell.length_a   1.000
_cell.length_b   1.000
_cell.length_c   1.000
_cell.angle_alpha   90.00
_cell.angle_beta   90.00
_cell.angle_gamma   90.00
#
_symmetry.space_group_name_H-M   'P 1'
#
loop_
_entity.id
_entity.type
_entity.pdbx_description
1 polymer ?
#
loop_
_entity_poly.entity_id
_entity_poly.type
_entity_poly.pdbx_seq_one_letter_code
_entity_poly.pdbx_strand_id
1 'polypeptide(L)'
;KLSKLLADCGVAIVFLPHFDGSFLHGASFTDGKKIVVGLTVRGKDADKFWFSLFHEIAHILHGDMSKVNGTEDDDENKADAFARRVLIPDELFKDFVDEKNFDRESIIWFAERLGIDAGIVVGRLQKEGYLKYSQHHDLKTRYAILI
;
A
#
# COMPACT_ATOMS: atom_id res chain seq x y z
N LYS A 1 9.85 -12.57 -7.10
CA LYS A 1 8.51 -13.23 -7.17
C LYS A 1 7.42 -12.23 -7.57
N LEU A 2 7.26 -11.10 -6.87
CA LEU A 2 6.27 -10.05 -7.21
C LEU A 2 6.36 -9.52 -8.65
N SER A 3 7.56 -9.13 -9.09
CA SER A 3 7.76 -8.60 -10.47
C SER A 3 7.30 -9.56 -11.55
N LYS A 4 7.55 -10.86 -11.36
CA LYS A 4 7.10 -11.91 -12.29
C LYS A 4 5.58 -12.04 -12.31
N LEU A 5 4.94 -12.06 -11.13
CA LEU A 5 3.48 -12.13 -11.03
C LEU A 5 2.80 -10.96 -11.75
N LEU A 6 3.32 -9.74 -11.58
CA LEU A 6 2.79 -8.57 -12.27
C LEU A 6 3.06 -8.63 -13.78
N ALA A 7 4.25 -9.08 -14.18
CA ALA A 7 4.61 -9.21 -15.59
C ALA A 7 3.73 -10.23 -16.33
N ASP A 8 3.35 -11.33 -15.68
CA ASP A 8 2.42 -12.33 -16.22
C ASP A 8 1.00 -11.73 -16.45
N CYS A 9 0.66 -10.63 -15.76
CA CYS A 9 -0.54 -9.83 -15.98
C CYS A 9 -0.34 -8.64 -16.95
N GLY A 10 0.84 -8.50 -17.57
CA GLY A 10 1.15 -7.37 -18.47
C GLY A 10 1.56 -6.08 -17.75
N VAL A 11 1.84 -6.14 -16.45
CA VAL A 11 2.25 -5.00 -15.62
C VAL A 11 3.75 -5.06 -15.31
N ALA A 12 4.49 -4.04 -15.75
CA ALA A 12 5.89 -3.86 -15.41
C ALA A 12 6.02 -2.98 -14.16
N ILE A 13 6.59 -3.53 -13.08
CA ILE A 13 6.87 -2.76 -11.86
C ILE A 13 8.29 -2.21 -11.87
N VAL A 14 8.45 -0.93 -11.52
CA VAL A 14 9.73 -0.23 -11.43
C VAL A 14 9.84 0.44 -10.06
N PHE A 15 10.96 0.21 -9.37
CA PHE A 15 11.24 0.88 -8.09
C PHE A 15 12.16 2.07 -8.34
N LEU A 16 11.72 3.24 -7.92
CA LEU A 16 12.42 4.50 -8.13
C LEU A 16 13.02 4.99 -6.80
N PRO A 17 14.25 5.55 -6.83
CA PRO A 17 14.73 6.33 -5.70
C PRO A 17 13.78 7.50 -5.44
N HIS A 18 13.74 7.97 -4.20
CA HIS A 18 12.93 9.14 -3.88
C HIS A 18 13.49 10.37 -4.61
N PHE A 19 12.66 11.05 -5.41
CA PHE A 19 12.99 12.34 -6.00
C PHE A 19 12.56 13.44 -5.03
N ASP A 20 13.52 14.25 -4.58
CA ASP A 20 13.27 15.41 -3.73
C ASP A 20 12.26 16.35 -4.40
N GLY A 21 11.16 16.67 -3.70
CA GLY A 21 10.14 17.61 -4.18
C GLY A 21 8.86 17.02 -4.77
N SER A 22 8.73 15.69 -4.91
CA SER A 22 7.46 15.06 -5.31
C SER A 22 6.79 14.32 -4.15
N PHE A 23 5.49 14.57 -3.94
CA PHE A 23 4.64 13.83 -2.99
C PHE A 23 4.18 12.47 -3.51
N LEU A 24 4.58 12.10 -4.73
CA LEU A 24 4.15 10.89 -5.39
C LEU A 24 4.80 9.67 -4.73
N HIS A 25 3.96 8.83 -4.13
CA HIS A 25 4.36 7.53 -3.58
C HIS A 25 4.38 6.45 -4.68
N GLY A 26 3.57 6.62 -5.72
CA GLY A 26 3.54 5.80 -6.92
C GLY A 26 3.08 6.59 -8.14
N ALA A 27 3.12 5.94 -9.30
CA ALA A 27 2.47 6.37 -10.53
C ALA A 27 2.22 5.15 -11.43
N SER A 28 1.11 5.16 -12.15
CA SER A 28 0.76 4.13 -13.14
C SER A 28 0.40 4.75 -14.49
N PHE A 29 0.93 4.18 -15.57
CA PHE A 29 0.69 4.66 -16.94
C PHE A 29 0.91 3.56 -17.98
N THR A 30 0.42 3.78 -19.20
CA THR A 30 0.62 2.87 -20.32
C THR A 30 1.85 3.25 -21.15
N ASP A 31 2.73 2.28 -21.43
CA ASP A 31 3.84 2.40 -22.39
C ASP A 31 3.67 1.36 -23.51
N GLY A 32 3.15 1.83 -24.66
CA GLY A 32 2.78 0.97 -25.78
C GLY A 32 1.67 -0.02 -25.40
N LYS A 33 2.02 -1.31 -25.32
CA LYS A 33 1.09 -2.40 -24.94
C LYS A 33 1.24 -2.85 -23.49
N LYS A 34 2.09 -2.18 -22.70
CA LYS A 34 2.39 -2.54 -21.32
C LYS A 34 1.83 -1.50 -20.37
N ILE A 35 1.44 -1.95 -19.18
CA ILE A 35 1.16 -1.07 -18.05
C ILE A 35 2.43 -0.98 -17.22
N VAL A 36 2.82 0.22 -16.83
CA VAL A 36 3.98 0.47 -15.96
C VAL A 36 3.45 0.99 -14.63
N VAL A 37 3.94 0.39 -13.54
CA VAL A 37 3.73 0.86 -12.16
C VAL A 37 5.07 1.27 -11.59
N GLY A 38 5.26 2.56 -11.40
CA GLY A 38 6.39 3.13 -10.66
C GLY A 38 6.03 3.25 -9.19
N LEU A 39 6.87 2.74 -8.30
CA LEU A 39 6.74 2.99 -6.85
C LEU A 39 8.01 3.66 -6.34
N THR A 40 7.84 4.71 -5.53
CA THR A 40 8.97 5.29 -4.80
C THR A 40 9.15 4.54 -3.49
N VAL A 41 10.40 4.32 -3.08
CA VAL A 41 10.72 3.79 -1.74
C VAL A 41 10.72 4.89 -0.67
N ARG A 42 9.98 5.98 -0.90
CA ARG A 42 9.81 7.05 0.10
C ARG A 42 9.00 6.50 1.27
N GLY A 43 9.61 6.47 2.45
CA GLY A 43 9.00 5.82 3.62
C GLY A 43 9.04 4.31 3.46
N LYS A 44 10.26 3.77 3.49
CA LYS A 44 10.71 2.36 3.34
C LYS A 44 9.91 1.29 4.09
N ASP A 45 8.90 1.65 4.84
CA ASP A 45 8.12 0.77 5.70
C ASP A 45 7.12 -0.04 4.87
N ALA A 46 6.86 -1.28 5.29
CA ALA A 46 6.01 -2.22 4.57
C ALA A 46 4.57 -1.70 4.36
N ASP A 47 4.01 -0.99 5.35
CA ASP A 47 2.68 -0.37 5.23
C ASP A 47 2.58 0.55 4.02
N LYS A 48 3.53 1.48 3.88
CA LYS A 48 3.52 2.46 2.79
C LYS A 48 3.75 1.81 1.44
N PHE A 49 4.69 0.86 1.37
CA PHE A 49 4.98 0.13 0.14
C PHE A 49 3.75 -0.61 -0.39
N TRP A 50 3.14 -1.44 0.46
CA TRP A 50 2.02 -2.27 0.06
C TRP A 50 0.76 -1.43 -0.19
N PHE A 51 0.52 -0.39 0.60
CA PHE A 51 -0.58 0.54 0.35
C PHE A 51 -0.43 1.22 -1.01
N SER A 52 0.75 1.76 -1.33
CA SER A 52 1.01 2.41 -2.62
C SER A 52 0.87 1.44 -3.79
N LEU A 53 1.37 0.20 -3.66
CA LEU A 53 1.21 -0.81 -4.71
C LEU A 53 -0.26 -1.10 -5.01
N PHE A 54 -1.08 -1.34 -3.99
CA PHE A 54 -2.50 -1.65 -4.21
C PHE A 54 -3.32 -0.43 -4.64
N HIS A 55 -2.91 0.78 -4.25
CA HIS A 55 -3.48 2.03 -4.74
C HIS A 55 -3.26 2.15 -6.26
N GLU A 56 -2.03 1.95 -6.76
CA GLU A 56 -1.77 1.96 -8.21
C GLU A 56 -2.50 0.83 -8.97
N ILE A 57 -2.62 -0.35 -8.36
CA ILE A 57 -3.43 -1.43 -8.92
C ILE A 57 -4.91 -1.03 -9.02
N ALA A 58 -5.43 -0.26 -8.06
CA ALA A 58 -6.81 0.23 -8.11
C ALA A 58 -7.02 1.15 -9.33
N HIS A 59 -6.11 2.09 -9.59
CA HIS A 59 -6.17 2.94 -10.78
C HIS A 59 -6.16 2.14 -12.08
N ILE A 60 -5.36 1.07 -12.14
CA ILE A 60 -5.35 0.16 -13.28
C ILE A 60 -6.72 -0.51 -13.46
N LEU A 61 -7.28 -1.06 -12.38
CA LEU A 61 -8.55 -1.79 -12.42
C LEU A 61 -9.76 -0.89 -12.69
N HIS A 62 -9.74 0.36 -12.22
CA HIS A 62 -10.79 1.35 -12.45
C HIS A 62 -10.69 2.03 -13.83
N GLY A 63 -9.58 1.83 -14.55
CA GLY A 63 -9.36 2.41 -15.89
C GLY A 63 -8.94 3.88 -15.85
N ASP A 64 -8.47 4.36 -14.70
CA ASP A 64 -8.16 5.77 -14.46
C ASP A 64 -7.03 6.30 -15.34
N MET A 65 -6.09 5.43 -15.73
CA MET A 65 -4.96 5.76 -16.61
C MET A 65 -5.37 6.30 -18.00
N SER A 66 -6.62 6.06 -18.42
CA SER A 66 -7.14 6.48 -19.73
C SER A 66 -7.88 7.82 -19.72
N LYS A 67 -8.02 8.44 -18.54
CA LYS A 67 -8.76 9.69 -18.38
C LYS A 67 -7.96 10.87 -18.91
N VAL A 68 -8.57 11.60 -19.84
CA VAL A 68 -7.97 12.77 -20.51
C VAL A 68 -7.68 13.92 -19.52
N ASN A 69 -8.46 14.03 -18.45
CA ASN A 69 -8.33 15.09 -17.45
C ASN A 69 -7.48 14.68 -16.21
N GLY A 70 -6.90 13.47 -16.22
CA GLY A 70 -6.25 12.90 -15.03
C GLY A 70 -7.25 12.31 -14.02
N THR A 71 -6.74 11.93 -12.85
CA THR A 71 -7.53 11.43 -11.72
C THR A 71 -8.20 12.57 -10.98
N GLU A 72 -9.47 12.38 -10.60
CA GLU A 72 -10.22 13.30 -9.74
C GLU A 72 -10.17 12.82 -8.28
N ASP A 73 -10.53 13.68 -7.32
CA ASP A 73 -10.53 13.33 -5.89
C ASP A 73 -11.34 12.07 -5.56
N ASP A 74 -12.44 11.81 -6.29
CA ASP A 74 -13.23 10.59 -6.13
C ASP A 74 -12.48 9.32 -6.55
N ASP A 75 -11.61 9.42 -7.56
CA ASP A 75 -10.79 8.30 -8.04
C ASP A 75 -9.71 7.95 -7.01
N GLU A 76 -9.04 8.97 -6.47
CA GLU A 76 -8.06 8.83 -5.39
C GLU A 76 -8.72 8.20 -4.14
N ASN A 77 -9.91 8.66 -3.76
CA ASN A 77 -10.66 8.09 -2.63
C ASN A 77 -11.06 6.63 -2.88
N LYS A 78 -11.44 6.27 -4.10
CA LYS A 78 -11.73 4.88 -4.49
C LYS A 78 -10.49 4.01 -4.45
N ALA A 79 -9.35 4.53 -4.90
CA ALA A 79 -8.07 3.82 -4.87
C ALA A 79 -7.59 3.58 -3.42
N ASP A 80 -7.69 4.58 -2.56
CA ASP A 80 -7.40 4.47 -1.13
C ASP A 80 -8.32 3.44 -0.44
N ALA A 81 -9.62 3.52 -0.71
CA ALA A 81 -10.59 2.58 -0.15
C ALA A 81 -10.38 1.15 -0.65
N PHE A 82 -9.91 0.96 -1.89
CA PHE A 82 -9.52 -0.33 -2.44
C PHE A 82 -8.29 -0.86 -1.72
N ALA A 83 -7.19 -0.10 -1.69
CA ALA A 83 -5.92 -0.52 -1.08
C ALA A 83 -6.10 -0.90 0.40
N ARG A 84 -6.83 -0.08 1.16
CA ARG A 84 -7.16 -0.32 2.57
C ARG A 84 -7.88 -1.65 2.78
N ARG A 85 -8.90 -1.94 1.98
CA ARG A 85 -9.74 -3.16 2.10
C ARG A 85 -9.04 -4.42 1.61
N VAL A 86 -8.24 -4.31 0.55
CA VAL A 86 -7.48 -5.46 0.01
C VAL A 86 -6.41 -5.89 1.00
N LEU A 87 -5.73 -4.94 1.65
CA LEU A 87 -4.70 -5.27 2.65
C LEU A 87 -5.29 -5.82 3.94
N ILE A 88 -6.36 -5.20 4.44
CA ILE A 88 -7.03 -5.63 5.66
C ILE A 88 -8.54 -5.47 5.44
N PRO A 89 -9.33 -6.56 5.40
CA PRO A 89 -10.78 -6.45 5.28
C PRO A 89 -11.40 -5.62 6.41
N ASP A 90 -12.37 -4.77 6.08
CA ASP A 90 -12.94 -3.81 7.04
C ASP A 90 -13.61 -4.47 8.24
N GLU A 91 -14.31 -5.58 8.02
CA GLU A 91 -14.97 -6.34 9.07
C GLU A 91 -13.94 -6.91 10.06
N LEU A 92 -12.86 -7.51 9.53
CA LEU A 92 -11.80 -8.07 10.37
C LEU A 92 -11.02 -6.99 11.13
N PHE A 93 -10.76 -5.85 10.48
CA PHE A 93 -10.14 -4.72 11.16
C PHE A 93 -11.05 -4.16 12.26
N LYS A 94 -12.35 -4.05 11.98
CA LYS A 94 -13.34 -3.58 12.94
C LYS A 94 -13.38 -4.49 14.17
N ASP A 95 -13.48 -5.80 13.98
CA ASP A 95 -13.47 -6.78 15.07
C ASP A 95 -12.20 -6.64 15.92
N PHE A 96 -11.04 -6.51 15.26
CA PHE A 96 -9.76 -6.35 15.94
C PHE A 96 -9.67 -5.05 16.76
N VAL A 97 -10.12 -3.90 16.23
CA VAL A 97 -10.08 -2.64 17.00
C VAL A 97 -11.12 -2.58 18.11
N ASP A 98 -12.24 -3.30 17.98
CA ASP A 98 -13.28 -3.39 19.01
C ASP A 98 -12.78 -4.15 20.25
N GLU A 99 -11.78 -5.04 20.12
CA GLU A 99 -11.08 -5.68 21.25
C GLU A 99 -10.26 -4.69 22.09
N LYS A 100 -9.90 -3.53 21.51
CA LYS A 100 -9.11 -2.45 22.15
C LYS A 100 -7.76 -2.90 22.72
N ASN A 101 -7.22 -4.02 22.26
CA ASN A 101 -5.88 -4.46 22.61
C ASN A 101 -4.92 -4.26 21.42
N PHE A 102 -4.05 -3.26 21.54
CA PHE A 102 -3.04 -2.92 20.54
C PHE A 102 -1.62 -3.21 21.04
N ASP A 103 -1.46 -4.20 21.92
CA ASP A 103 -0.13 -4.67 22.28
C ASP A 103 0.58 -5.34 21.10
N ARG A 104 1.90 -5.55 21.27
CA ARG A 104 2.76 -6.09 20.22
C ARG A 104 2.32 -7.48 19.76
N GLU A 105 1.91 -8.33 20.69
CA GLU A 105 1.57 -9.73 20.42
C GLU A 105 0.23 -9.82 19.66
N SER A 106 -0.75 -9.01 20.04
CA SER A 106 -2.06 -8.92 19.40
C SER A 106 -1.95 -8.44 17.95
N ILE A 107 -1.10 -7.42 17.70
CA ILE A 107 -0.83 -6.92 16.35
C ILE A 107 -0.17 -7.99 15.48
N ILE A 108 0.84 -8.70 16.02
CA ILE A 108 1.53 -9.77 15.29
C ILE A 108 0.55 -10.90 14.98
N TRP A 109 -0.21 -11.36 15.98
CA TRP A 109 -1.18 -12.42 15.82
C TRP A 109 -2.22 -12.10 14.74
N PHE A 110 -2.74 -10.87 14.74
CA PHE A 110 -3.70 -10.43 13.73
C PHE A 110 -3.09 -10.40 12.33
N ALA A 111 -1.84 -9.92 12.20
CA ALA A 111 -1.12 -9.91 10.94
C ALA A 111 -0.85 -11.33 10.40
N GLU A 112 -0.43 -12.25 11.27
CA GLU A 112 -0.20 -13.66 10.94
C GLU A 112 -1.48 -14.35 10.46
N ARG A 113 -2.62 -14.09 11.12
CA ARG A 113 -3.93 -14.60 10.72
C ARG A 113 -4.33 -14.15 9.31
N LEU A 114 -3.94 -12.95 8.91
CA LEU A 114 -4.18 -12.39 7.58
C LEU A 114 -3.10 -12.76 6.55
N GLY A 115 -1.97 -13.34 6.98
CA GLY A 115 -0.84 -13.64 6.11
C GLY A 115 -0.11 -12.39 5.58
N ILE A 116 -0.11 -11.30 6.36
CA ILE A 116 0.51 -10.01 5.99
C ILE A 116 1.61 -9.61 6.97
N ASP A 117 2.43 -8.63 6.60
CA ASP A 117 3.44 -8.05 7.50
C ASP A 117 2.75 -7.24 8.62
N ALA A 118 3.21 -7.41 9.87
CA ALA A 118 2.67 -6.69 11.03
C ALA A 118 2.77 -5.16 10.87
N GLY A 119 3.77 -4.68 10.13
CA GLY A 119 3.92 -3.28 9.79
C GLY A 119 2.71 -2.70 9.06
N ILE A 120 2.01 -3.49 8.23
CA ILE A 120 0.79 -3.07 7.52
C ILE A 120 -0.34 -2.79 8.51
N VAL A 121 -0.52 -3.67 9.50
CA VAL A 121 -1.50 -3.48 10.58
C VAL A 121 -1.16 -2.22 11.38
N VAL A 122 0.11 -2.06 11.80
CA VAL A 122 0.57 -0.85 12.51
C VAL A 122 0.30 0.41 11.68
N GLY A 123 0.59 0.37 10.38
CA GLY A 123 0.35 1.49 9.46
C GLY A 123 -1.12 1.92 9.46
N ARG A 124 -2.05 0.98 9.35
CA ARG A 124 -3.48 1.28 9.39
C ARG A 124 -3.94 1.81 10.76
N LEU A 125 -3.51 1.18 11.85
CA LEU A 125 -3.82 1.66 13.21
C LEU A 125 -3.33 3.09 13.46
N GLN A 126 -2.13 3.44 12.97
CA GLN A 126 -1.59 4.79 13.08
C GLN A 126 -2.34 5.79 12.20
N LYS A 127 -2.67 5.40 10.96
CA LYS A 127 -3.41 6.26 10.01
C LYS A 127 -4.82 6.56 10.51
N GLU A 128 -5.49 5.59 11.13
CA GLU A 128 -6.85 5.72 11.67
C GLU A 128 -6.88 6.21 13.13
N GLY A 129 -5.74 6.51 13.74
CA GLY A 129 -5.65 7.20 15.03
C GLY A 129 -5.77 6.31 16.28
N TYR A 130 -5.76 4.99 16.12
CA TYR A 130 -5.71 4.04 17.25
C TYR A 130 -4.33 3.98 17.92
N LEU A 131 -3.27 4.29 17.17
CA LEU A 131 -1.90 4.37 17.65
C LEU A 131 -1.26 5.71 17.28
N LYS A 132 -0.35 6.21 18.12
CA LYS A 132 0.56 7.28 17.74
C LYS A 132 1.60 6.75 16.74
N TYR A 133 2.04 7.59 15.81
CA TYR A 133 3.10 7.23 14.85
C TYR A 133 4.44 6.81 15.49
N SER A 134 4.66 7.11 16.77
CA SER A 134 5.83 6.68 17.53
C SER A 134 5.73 5.26 18.12
N GLN A 135 4.55 4.63 18.08
CA GLN A 135 4.32 3.30 18.66
C GLN A 135 4.56 2.19 17.63
N HIS A 136 5.10 1.06 18.07
CA HIS A 136 5.28 -0.18 17.30
C HIS A 136 6.05 -0.02 15.97
N HIS A 137 6.94 0.98 15.89
CA HIS A 137 7.76 1.20 14.70
C HIS A 137 8.73 0.04 14.42
N ASP A 138 9.08 -0.73 15.45
CA ASP A 138 9.90 -1.94 15.35
C ASP A 138 9.22 -3.06 14.56
N LEU A 139 7.88 -3.06 14.48
CA LEU A 139 7.11 -4.05 13.71
C LEU A 139 7.06 -3.74 12.22
N LYS A 140 7.52 -2.56 11.78
CA LYS A 140 7.50 -2.17 10.38
C LYS A 140 8.74 -2.69 9.66
N THR A 141 8.56 -3.75 8.87
CA THR A 141 9.61 -4.22 7.96
C THR A 141 10.02 -3.09 7.03
N ARG A 142 11.34 -2.89 6.85
CA ARG A 142 11.90 -1.87 5.98
C ARG A 142 12.48 -2.45 4.70
N TYR A 143 12.12 -1.86 3.58
CA TYR A 143 12.63 -2.18 2.25
C TYR A 143 13.75 -1.23 1.82
N ALA A 144 14.65 -1.74 1.00
CA ALA A 144 15.70 -0.96 0.36
C ALA A 144 15.79 -1.37 -1.11
N ILE A 145 16.08 -0.39 -1.99
CA ILE A 145 16.52 -0.71 -3.34
C ILE A 145 17.95 -1.21 -3.24
N LEU A 146 18.20 -2.40 -3.76
CA LEU A 146 19.55 -2.88 -4.03
C LEU A 146 19.97 -2.25 -5.37
N ILE A 147 20.97 -1.38 -5.32
CA ILE A 147 21.60 -0.76 -6.48
C ILE A 147 22.82 -1.59 -6.86
#